data_AF-A0A9D6GAQ7-F1
#
_entry.id   AF-A0A9D6GAQ7-F1
#
_cell.length_a   1.000
_cell.length_b   1.000
_cell.length_c   1.000
_cell.angle_alpha   90.00
_cell.angle_beta   90.00
_cell.angle_gamma   90.00
#
_symmetry.space_group_name_H-M   'P 1'
#
loop_
_entity.id
_entity.type
_entity.pdbx_description
1 polymer ?
#
loop_
_entity_poly.entity_id
_entity_poly.type
_entity_poly.pdbx_seq_one_letter_code
_entity_poly.pdbx_strand_id
1 'polypeptide(L)' 'MAKRMMTRFDRAAFPAHETVDEDGYPQPCAMGQPWVNPDTLKTIRRRGGRKTDPYGRPLERSAPSGR' A
#
# COMPACT_ATOMS: atom_id res chain seq x y z
N MET A 1 9.83 -4.56 24.14
CA MET A 1 9.07 -4.17 22.94
C MET A 1 9.80 -4.73 21.73
N ALA A 2 9.09 -5.37 20.80
CA ALA A 2 9.69 -5.86 19.56
C ALA A 2 9.90 -4.67 18.60
N LYS A 3 11.12 -4.54 18.08
CA LYS A 3 11.48 -3.51 17.09
C LYS A 3 11.54 -4.15 15.71
N ARG A 4 10.98 -3.46 14.72
CA ARG A 4 10.95 -3.89 13.33
C ARG A 4 11.63 -2.88 12.42
N MET A 5 12.32 -3.37 11.42
CA MET A 5 12.84 -2.55 10.32
C MET A 5 11.74 -2.35 9.28
N MET A 6 11.37 -1.11 9.01
CA MET A 6 10.37 -0.71 8.03
C MET A 6 11.04 0.06 6.89
N THR A 7 10.86 -0.40 5.65
CA THR A 7 11.36 0.29 4.46
C THR A 7 10.33 1.31 3.95
N ARG A 8 10.80 2.53 3.66
CA ARG A 8 10.02 3.65 3.12
C ARG A 8 10.30 3.80 1.63
N PHE A 9 9.37 3.38 0.78
CA PHE A 9 9.48 3.52 -0.67
C PHE A 9 9.04 4.89 -1.20
N ASP A 10 8.39 5.70 -0.36
CA ASP A 10 7.95 7.07 -0.63
C ASP A 10 9.00 8.13 -0.29
N ARG A 11 10.10 7.74 0.37
CA ARG A 11 11.20 8.64 0.75
C ARG A 11 12.43 8.36 -0.11
N ALA A 12 12.90 9.38 -0.81
CA ALA A 12 14.20 9.37 -1.48
C ALA A 12 15.32 9.72 -0.47
N ALA A 13 15.61 8.83 0.48
CA ALA A 13 16.63 9.03 1.51
C ALA A 13 17.52 7.78 1.68
N PHE A 14 18.73 7.94 2.22
CA PHE A 14 19.60 6.82 2.58
C PHE A 14 20.04 6.94 4.06
N PRO A 15 19.82 5.91 4.90
CA PRO A 15 19.06 4.69 4.59
C PRO A 15 17.56 4.97 4.43
N ALA A 16 16.90 4.31 3.47
CA ALA A 16 15.45 4.41 3.25
C ALA A 16 14.62 3.53 4.21
N HIS A 17 15.16 3.21 5.39
CA HIS A 17 14.49 2.35 6.38
C HIS A 17 14.49 3.02 7.76
N GLU A 18 13.46 2.75 8.55
CA GLU A 18 13.33 3.21 9.92
C GLU A 18 13.04 2.03 10.85
N THR A 19 13.53 2.09 12.10
CA THR A 19 13.15 1.13 13.12
C THR A 19 11.87 1.61 13.80
N VAL A 20 10.83 0.79 13.77
CA VAL A 20 9.52 1.06 14.37
C VAL A 20 9.26 0.10 15.52
N ASP A 21 8.68 0.60 16.60
CA ASP A 21 8.15 -0.26 17.67
C ASP A 21 6.83 -0.89 17.22
N GLU A 22 6.64 -2.18 17.49
CA GLU A 22 5.40 -2.87 17.15
C GLU A 22 4.28 -2.63 18.19
N ASP A 23 4.59 -2.27 19.44
CA ASP A 23 3.61 -1.95 20.50
C ASP A 23 2.40 -2.91 20.61
N GLY A 24 2.61 -4.19 20.31
CA GLY A 24 1.57 -5.22 20.32
C GLY A 24 0.70 -5.30 19.07
N TYR A 25 0.96 -4.45 18.06
CA TYR A 25 0.29 -4.46 16.76
C TYR A 25 1.28 -4.77 15.62
N PRO A 26 0.89 -5.61 14.65
CA PRO A 26 1.77 -5.89 13.52
C PRO A 26 1.99 -4.63 12.68
N GLN A 27 3.26 -4.23 12.55
CA GLN A 27 3.65 -3.13 11.66
C GLN A 27 4.04 -3.67 10.27
N PRO A 28 3.70 -2.97 9.17
CA PRO A 28 4.09 -3.40 7.85
C PRO A 28 5.61 -3.35 7.64
N CYS A 29 6.17 -4.29 6.86
CA CYS A 29 7.60 -4.23 6.48
C CYS A 29 7.91 -3.09 5.52
N ALA A 30 6.92 -2.68 4.71
CA ALA A 30 7.08 -1.77 3.60
C ALA A 30 5.95 -0.73 3.65
N MET A 31 6.33 0.53 3.60
CA MET A 31 5.43 1.67 3.55
C MET A 31 5.70 2.51 2.30
N GLY A 32 4.70 3.29 1.90
CA GLY A 32 4.78 4.11 0.69
C GLY A 32 4.61 3.32 -0.61
N GLN A 33 4.06 2.10 -0.55
CA GLN A 33 3.67 1.32 -1.73
C GLN A 33 2.15 1.21 -1.81
N PRO A 34 1.56 1.30 -3.02
CA PRO A 34 0.14 1.07 -3.19
C PRO A 34 -0.20 -0.39 -2.89
N TRP A 35 -1.43 -0.63 -2.39
CA TRP A 35 -1.94 -1.98 -2.11
C TRP A 35 -1.87 -2.92 -3.33
N VAL A 36 -2.14 -2.38 -4.52
CA VAL A 36 -2.01 -3.10 -5.80
C VAL A 36 -0.95 -2.40 -6.62
N ASN A 37 0.02 -3.15 -7.15
CA ASN A 37 1.03 -2.53 -8.02
C ASN A 37 0.37 -1.88 -9.27
N PRO A 38 0.94 -0.80 -9.81
CA PRO A 38 0.35 -0.08 -10.95
C PRO A 38 0.11 -0.94 -12.20
N ASP A 39 0.97 -1.92 -12.45
CA ASP A 39 0.85 -2.82 -13.61
C ASP A 39 -0.33 -3.79 -13.48
N THR A 40 -0.57 -4.31 -12.27
CA THR A 40 -1.78 -5.09 -11.98
C THR A 40 -3.00 -4.20 -12.09
N LEU A 41 -2.95 -2.94 -11.62
CA LEU A 41 -4.06 -2.00 -11.83
C LEU A 41 -4.35 -1.78 -13.32
N LYS A 42 -3.33 -1.63 -14.17
CA LYS A 42 -3.49 -1.51 -15.62
C LYS A 42 -4.12 -2.76 -16.22
N THR A 43 -3.70 -3.93 -15.75
CA THR A 43 -4.23 -5.22 -16.19
C THR A 43 -5.69 -5.42 -15.78
N ILE A 44 -6.03 -5.12 -14.52
CA ILE A 44 -7.39 -5.16 -13.99
C ILE A 44 -8.31 -4.22 -14.79
N ARG A 45 -7.86 -3.00 -15.08
CA ARG A 45 -8.62 -2.04 -15.93
C ARG A 45 -8.89 -2.61 -17.31
N ARG A 46 -7.92 -3.29 -17.93
CA ARG A 46 -8.07 -3.88 -19.27
C ARG A 46 -8.99 -5.11 -19.27
N ARG A 47 -9.00 -5.89 -18.20
CA ARG A 47 -9.73 -7.17 -18.11
C ARG A 47 -11.08 -7.08 -17.38
N GLY A 48 -11.44 -5.92 -16.83
CA GLY A 48 -12.71 -5.73 -16.13
C GLY A 48 -12.76 -6.33 -14.72
N GLY A 49 -11.61 -6.53 -14.07
CA GLY A 49 -11.56 -7.06 -12.70
C GLY A 49 -12.11 -6.06 -11.67
N ARG A 50 -12.69 -6.57 -10.58
CA ARG A 50 -13.07 -5.75 -9.41
C ARG A 50 -11.83 -5.41 -8.60
N LYS A 51 -11.67 -4.14 -8.23
CA LYS A 51 -10.61 -3.71 -7.31
C LYS A 51 -11.07 -3.99 -5.88
N THR A 52 -10.14 -4.42 -5.02
CA THR A 52 -10.41 -4.63 -3.60
C THR A 52 -9.44 -3.84 -2.72
N ASP A 53 -9.87 -3.54 -1.50
CA ASP A 53 -9.02 -3.04 -0.43
C ASP A 53 -8.17 -4.18 0.18
N PRO A 54 -7.29 -3.88 1.15
CA PRO A 54 -6.51 -4.88 1.87
C PRO A 54 -7.31 -5.95 2.61
N TYR A 55 -8.60 -5.70 2.85
CA TYR A 55 -9.52 -6.60 3.53
C TYR A 55 -10.45 -7.34 2.55
N GLY A 56 -10.18 -7.26 1.24
CA GLY A 56 -10.96 -7.93 0.20
C GLY A 56 -12.29 -7.24 -0.12
N ARG A 57 -12.57 -6.05 0.42
CA ARG A 57 -13.80 -5.31 0.15
C ARG A 57 -13.70 -4.61 -1.21
N PRO A 58 -14.73 -4.64 -2.06
CA PRO A 58 -14.71 -3.92 -3.32
C PRO A 58 -14.45 -2.42 -3.11
N LEU A 59 -13.48 -1.86 -3.82
CA LEU A 59 -13.34 -0.40 -3.89
C LEU A 59 -14.48 0.13 -4.74
N GLU A 60 -15.38 0.92 -4.14
CA GLU A 60 -16.43 1.60 -4.89
C GLU A 60 -15.79 2.41 -6.02
N ARG A 61 -16.41 2.36 -7.20
CA ARG A 61 -15.95 3.11 -8.36
C ARG A 61 -16.15 4.58 -8.03
N SER A 62 -15.12 5.22 -7.48
CA SER A 62 -15.10 6.66 -7.22
C SER A 62 -15.64 7.34 -8.49
N ALA A 63 -16.82 7.97 -8.35
CA ALA A 63 -17.37 8.83 -9.37
C ALA A 63 -16.28 9.86 -9.74
N PRO A 64 -16.17 10.29 -11.01
CA PRO A 64 -15.15 11.24 -11.39
C PRO A 64 -15.33 12.49 -10.52
N SER A 65 -14.38 12.74 -9.63
CA SER A 65 -14.30 14.00 -8.92
C SER A 65 -14.03 15.07 -9.98
N GLY A 66 -15.09 15.75 -10.42
CA GLY A 66 -14.99 16.87 -11.33
C GLY A 66 -14.13 17.97 -10.69
N ARG A 67 -13.06 18.33 -11.39
CA ARG A 67 -12.49 19.67 -11.43
C ARG A 67 -11.99 19.93 -12.83
#